data_AF-A0A2M8NUS4-F1
#
_entry.id   AF-A0A2M8NUS4-F1
#
_cell.length_a   1.000
_cell.length_b   1.000
_cell.length_c   1.000
_cell.angle_alpha   90.00
_cell.angle_beta   90.00
_cell.angle_gamma   90.00
#
_symmetry.space_group_name_H-M   'P 1'
#
loop_
_entity.id
_entity.type
_entity.pdbx_description
1 polymer ?
#
loop_
_entity_poly.entity_id
_entity_poly.type
_entity_poly.pdbx_seq_one_letter_code
_entity_poly.pdbx_strand_id
1 'polypeptide(L)' 'MDTIEITLKLPADYVRDAQDFDMLNPDTILAVLRQELDNRIMAFVDAEVKAYRAEKRAEQNNQTQSS' A
#
# COMPACT_ATOMS: atom_id res chain seq x y z
N MET A 1 22.53 -1.36 -6.01
CA MET A 1 21.06 -1.35 -6.13
C MET A 1 20.68 -2.62 -6.83
N ASP A 2 19.92 -3.47 -6.16
CA ASP A 2 19.42 -4.71 -6.77
C ASP A 2 18.29 -4.32 -7.73
N THR A 3 18.36 -4.80 -8.96
CA THR A 3 17.34 -4.54 -9.98
C THR A 3 16.40 -5.75 -10.05
N ILE A 4 15.11 -5.47 -10.17
CA ILE A 4 14.07 -6.49 -10.34
C ILE A 4 13.46 -6.28 -11.72
N GLU A 5 13.43 -7.34 -12.52
CA GLU A 5 12.76 -7.35 -13.81
C GLU A 5 11.35 -7.92 -13.66
N ILE A 6 10.35 -7.21 -14.19
CA ILE A 6 8.94 -7.61 -14.13
C ILE A 6 8.42 -7.72 -15.56
N THR A 7 7.95 -8.92 -15.93
CA THR A 7 7.25 -9.14 -17.20
C THR A 7 5.76 -9.33 -16.95
N LEU A 8 4.93 -8.56 -17.64
CA LEU A 8 3.46 -8.59 -17.52
C LEU A 8 2.83 -9.02 -18.85
N LYS A 9 1.78 -9.83 -18.79
CA LYS A 9 0.92 -10.13 -19.93
C LYS A 9 -0.38 -9.36 -19.77
N LEU A 10 -0.60 -8.39 -20.65
CA LEU A 10 -1.77 -7.53 -20.65
C LEU A 10 -2.53 -7.68 -21.98
N PRO A 11 -3.86 -7.48 -21.99
CA PRO A 11 -4.60 -7.34 -23.24
C PRO A 11 -4.03 -6.19 -24.09
N ALA A 12 -3.93 -6.40 -25.40
CA ALA A 12 -3.35 -5.41 -26.30
C ALA A 12 -4.12 -4.07 -26.32
N ASP A 13 -5.43 -4.11 -26.04
CA ASP A 13 -6.26 -2.90 -25.99
C ASP A 13 -5.86 -2.00 -24.83
N TYR A 14 -5.55 -2.58 -23.66
CA TYR A 14 -5.13 -1.81 -22.50
C TYR A 14 -3.76 -1.19 -22.68
N VAL A 15 -2.86 -1.86 -23.40
CA VAL A 15 -1.53 -1.31 -23.72
C VAL A 15 -1.65 -0.12 -24.68
N ARG A 16 -2.55 -0.22 -25.67
CA ARG A 16 -2.83 0.87 -26.62
C ARG A 16 -3.40 2.09 -25.90
N ASP A 17 -4.43 1.90 -25.08
CA ASP A 17 -5.02 2.98 -24.30
C ASP A 17 -3.96 3.60 -23.37
N ALA A 18 -3.19 2.79 -22.64
CA ALA A 18 -2.13 3.27 -21.76
C ALA A 18 -1.05 4.07 -22.50
N GLN A 19 -0.75 3.71 -23.75
CA GLN A 19 0.19 4.46 -24.58
C GLN A 19 -0.37 5.83 -24.97
N ASP A 20 -1.65 5.89 -25.36
CA ASP A 20 -2.33 7.14 -25.75
C ASP A 20 -2.41 8.15 -24.60
N PHE A 21 -2.44 7.67 -23.35
CA PHE A 21 -2.44 8.48 -22.12
C PHE A 21 -1.05 8.68 -21.48
N ASP A 22 0.04 8.33 -22.17
CA ASP A 22 1.43 8.40 -21.66
C ASP A 22 1.66 7.64 -20.33
N MET A 23 0.84 6.62 -20.06
CA MET A 23 0.93 5.78 -18.86
C MET A 23 2.02 4.72 -18.94
N LEU A 24 2.56 4.47 -20.14
CA LEU A 24 3.70 3.57 -20.35
C LEU A 24 5.07 4.25 -20.15
N ASN A 25 5.08 5.56 -19.88
CA ASN A 25 6.29 6.28 -19.52
C ASN A 25 6.90 5.68 -18.24
N PRO A 26 8.19 5.27 -18.24
CA PRO A 26 8.83 4.66 -17.07
C PRO A 26 8.69 5.47 -15.78
N ASP A 27 8.74 6.81 -15.86
CA ASP A 27 8.61 7.66 -14.69
C ASP A 27 7.18 7.63 -14.13
N THR A 28 6.17 7.60 -15.00
CA THR A 28 4.76 7.45 -14.63
C THR A 28 4.51 6.09 -13.98
N ILE A 29 5.01 5.01 -14.60
CA ILE A 29 4.89 3.65 -14.04
C ILE A 29 5.55 3.60 -12.65
N LEU A 30 6.75 4.15 -12.51
CA LEU A 30 7.48 4.15 -11.25
C LEU A 30 6.74 4.94 -10.17
N ALA A 31 6.15 6.09 -10.51
CA ALA A 31 5.36 6.88 -9.59
C ALA A 31 4.12 6.13 -9.09
N VAL A 32 3.40 5.47 -9.99
CA VAL A 32 2.22 4.64 -9.63
C VAL A 32 2.62 3.47 -8.75
N LEU A 33 3.69 2.75 -9.09
CA LEU A 33 4.18 1.61 -8.30
C LEU A 33 4.61 2.04 -6.89
N ARG A 34 5.33 3.17 -6.76
CA ARG A 34 5.72 3.71 -5.45
C ARG A 34 4.50 4.08 -4.61
N GLN A 35 3.56 4.82 -5.19
CA GLN A 35 2.35 5.23 -4.49
C GLN A 35 1.54 4.03 -3.99
N GLU A 36 1.39 2.97 -4.81
CA GLU A 36 0.66 1.77 -4.42
C GLU A 36 1.38 1.01 -3.30
N LEU A 37 2.71 0.91 -3.35
CA LEU A 37 3.51 0.31 -2.27
C LEU A 37 3.36 1.11 -0.98
N ASP A 38 3.47 2.43 -1.04
CA ASP A 38 3.33 3.32 0.12
C ASP A 38 1.94 3.18 0.74
N ASN A 39 0.88 3.17 -0.09
CA ASN A 39 -0.50 2.98 0.37
C ASN A 39 -0.67 1.64 1.12
N ARG A 40 -0.11 0.55 0.57
CA ARG A 40 -0.20 -0.78 1.20
C ARG A 40 0.59 -0.82 2.51
N ILE A 41 1.78 -0.25 2.54
CA ILE A 41 2.60 -0.16 3.76
C ILE A 41 1.84 0.61 4.84
N MET A 42 1.26 1.77 4.50
CA MET A 42 0.49 2.56 5.45
C MET A 42 -0.74 1.81 5.97
N ALA A 43 -1.44 1.06 5.11
CA ALA A 43 -2.56 0.23 5.54
C ALA A 43 -2.15 -0.83 6.58
N PHE A 44 -0.97 -1.44 6.44
CA PHE A 44 -0.44 -2.37 7.45
C PHE A 44 -0.08 -1.65 8.75
N VAL A 45 0.58 -0.50 8.67
CA VAL A 45 0.95 0.30 9.85
C VAL A 45 -0.31 0.75 10.61
N ASP A 46 -1.33 1.22 9.90
CA ASP A 46 -2.59 1.65 10.50
C ASP A 46 -3.32 0.50 11.20
N ALA A 47 -3.32 -0.69 10.60
CA ALA A 47 -3.88 -1.89 11.22
C ALA A 47 -3.16 -2.23 12.54
N GLU A 48 -1.83 -2.18 12.54
CA GLU A 48 -1.00 -2.46 13.72
C GLU A 48 -1.22 -1.41 14.83
N VAL A 49 -1.18 -0.13 14.47
CA VAL A 49 -1.42 0.97 15.41
C VAL A 49 -2.81 0.88 16.02
N LYS A 50 -3.81 0.50 15.22
CA LYS A 50 -5.19 0.31 15.70
C LYS A 50 -5.29 -0.86 16.67
N ALA A 51 -4.62 -1.98 16.39
CA ALA A 51 -4.56 -3.13 17.29
C ALA A 51 -3.92 -2.75 18.63
N TYR A 52 -2.73 -2.14 18.59
CA TYR A 52 -2.02 -1.68 19.79
C TYR A 52 -2.85 -0.70 20.64
N ARG A 53 -3.54 0.26 20.00
CA ARG A 53 -4.43 1.21 20.72
C ARG A 53 -5.64 0.52 21.34
N ALA A 54 -6.18 -0.52 20.70
CA ALA A 54 -7.29 -1.29 21.25
C ALA A 54 -6.86 -2.07 22.50
N GLU A 55 -5.71 -2.71 22.45
CA GLU A 55 -5.11 -3.41 23.60
C GLU A 55 -4.85 -2.45 24.76
N LYS A 56 -4.23 -1.29 24.50
CA LYS A 56 -3.98 -0.28 25.55
C LYS A 56 -5.25 0.25 26.20
N ARG A 57 -6.35 0.41 25.45
CA ARG A 57 -7.65 0.81 26.01
C ARG A 57 -8.28 -0.30 26.85
N ALA A 58 -8.16 -1.56 26.44
CA ALA A 58 -8.65 -2.70 27.20
C ALA A 58 -7.89 -2.84 28.54
N GLU A 59 -6.57 -2.64 28.53
CA GLU A 59 -5.73 -2.63 29.73
C GLU A 59 -6.15 -1.52 30.72
N GLN A 60 -6.42 -0.31 30.24
CA GLN A 60 -6.84 0.82 31.08
C GLN A 60 -8.24 0.64 31.69
N ASN A 61 -9.19 0.08 30.94
CA ASN A 61 -10.53 -0.17 31.46
C ASN A 61 -10.56 -1.25 32.55
N ASN A 62 -9.73 -2.29 32.43
CA ASN A 62 -9.67 -3.36 33.44
C ASN A 62 -9.05 -2.88 34.78
N GLN A 63 -8.13 -1.92 34.75
CA GLN A 63 -7.55 -1.33 35.97
C GLN A 63 -8.55 -0.46 36.73
N THR A 64 -9.46 0.22 36.03
CA THR A 64 -10.44 1.14 36.63
C THR A 64 -11.65 0.42 37.23
N GLN A 65 -11.94 -0.82 36.83
CA GLN A 65 -13.02 -1.64 37.40
C GLN A 65 -12.59 -2.52 38.58
N SER A 66 -11.28 -2.63 38.82
CA SER A 66 -10.70 -3.44 39.92
C SER A 66 -10.28 -2.62 41.15
N SER A 67 -10.60 -1.32 41.16
CA SER A 67 -10.37 -0.36 42.26
C SER A 67 -11.70 0.15 42.80
#